data_AF-A0A382MK39-F1
#
_entry.id   AF-A0A382MK39-F1
#
_cell.length_a   1.000
_cell.length_b   1.000
_cell.length_c   1.000
_cell.angle_alpha   90.00
_cell.angle_beta   90.00
_cell.angle_gamma   90.00
#
_symmetry.space_group_name_H-M   'P 1'
#
loop_
_entity.id
_entity.type
_entity.pdbx_description
1 polymer ?
#
loop_
_entity_poly.entity_id
_entity_poly.type
_entity_poly.pdbx_seq_one_letter_code
_entity_poly.pdbx_strand_id
1 'polypeptide(L)'
;MGNFTKELPKSLVDINGKSIIKRQIETFRNNGIKDIIVIVGPNKDKFQLKDIEYVVDKNFHEHEQLGSLMVANKHFQNDIVISFGDVIVDDNIMKQVIESTYDIGIAIDLKWEKNYENRTQHPKP
;
A
#
# COMPACT_ATOMS: atom_id res chain seq x y z
N MET A 1 -11.20 6.09 8.67
CA MET A 1 -11.65 6.99 7.58
C MET A 1 -13.12 6.75 7.36
N GLY A 2 -13.99 7.70 7.75
CA GLY A 2 -15.45 7.55 7.75
C GLY A 2 -16.09 7.56 6.36
N ASN A 3 -17.22 8.26 6.20
CA ASN A 3 -17.99 8.33 4.94
C ASN A 3 -17.21 8.81 3.70
N PHE A 4 -16.03 9.42 3.85
CA PHE A 4 -15.19 9.93 2.75
C PHE A 4 -14.69 8.84 1.79
N THR A 5 -14.64 7.58 2.22
CA THR A 5 -14.06 6.48 1.42
C THR A 5 -15.11 5.52 0.86
N LYS A 6 -16.41 5.84 0.99
CA LYS A 6 -17.48 5.00 0.43
C LYS A 6 -17.42 4.94 -1.09
N GLU A 7 -17.02 6.05 -1.72
CA GLU A 7 -16.92 6.14 -3.17
C GLU A 7 -15.48 6.19 -3.65
N LEU A 8 -14.54 6.75 -2.88
CA LEU A 8 -13.14 6.86 -3.30
C LEU A 8 -12.27 5.86 -2.52
N PRO A 9 -11.55 4.95 -3.20
CA PRO A 9 -10.51 4.12 -2.58
C PRO A 9 -9.54 4.97 -1.75
N LYS A 10 -9.20 4.52 -0.53
CA LYS A 10 -8.31 5.26 0.37
C LYS A 10 -6.99 5.66 -0.30
N SER A 11 -6.44 4.75 -1.10
CA SER A 11 -5.21 4.94 -1.85
C SER A 11 -5.26 6.11 -2.86
N LEU A 12 -6.47 6.51 -3.29
CA LEU A 12 -6.69 7.63 -4.20
C LEU A 12 -6.97 8.96 -3.47
N VAL A 13 -7.04 8.97 -2.13
CA VAL A 13 -7.21 10.21 -1.36
C VAL A 13 -6.04 11.15 -1.64
N ASP A 14 -6.37 12.40 -1.98
CA ASP A 14 -5.41 13.46 -2.20
C ASP A 14 -4.89 14.02 -0.87
N ILE A 15 -3.57 14.11 -0.75
CA ILE A 15 -2.90 14.78 0.36
C ILE A 15 -1.91 15.78 -0.23
N ASN A 16 -2.22 17.07 -0.09
CA ASN A 16 -1.41 18.19 -0.57
C ASN A 16 -1.14 18.12 -2.09
N GLY A 17 -2.18 17.86 -2.90
CA GLY A 17 -2.14 17.90 -4.36
C GLY A 17 -1.62 16.62 -5.03
N LYS A 18 -1.43 15.54 -4.27
CA LYS A 18 -1.04 14.23 -4.80
C LYS A 18 -1.71 13.11 -4.01
N SER A 19 -2.27 12.14 -4.72
CA SER A 19 -2.86 10.97 -4.08
C SER A 19 -1.82 10.08 -3.41
N ILE A 20 -2.23 9.37 -2.36
CA ILE A 20 -1.36 8.44 -1.61
C ILE A 20 -0.66 7.46 -2.56
N ILE A 21 -1.41 6.82 -3.46
CA ILE A 21 -0.86 5.82 -4.38
C ILE A 21 0.12 6.42 -5.40
N LYS A 22 -0.13 7.65 -5.89
CA LYS A 22 0.82 8.33 -6.79
C LYS A 22 2.13 8.61 -6.07
N ARG A 23 2.06 9.06 -4.82
CA ARG A 23 3.23 9.31 -3.98
C ARG A 23 4.00 8.02 -3.69
N GLN A 24 3.29 6.94 -3.36
CA GLN A 24 3.88 5.62 -3.13
C GLN A 24 4.59 5.08 -4.38
N ILE A 25 3.95 5.17 -5.55
CA ILE A 25 4.54 4.76 -6.84
C ILE A 25 5.81 5.57 -7.15
N GLU A 26 5.81 6.88 -6.91
CA GLU A 26 6.99 7.70 -7.11
C GLU A 26 8.14 7.28 -6.17
N THR A 27 7.87 7.09 -4.87
CA THR A 27 8.89 6.60 -3.92
C THR A 27 9.44 5.25 -4.39
N PHE A 28 8.58 4.31 -4.79
CA PHE A 28 9.01 2.99 -5.27
C PHE A 28 9.91 3.10 -6.51
N ARG A 29 9.52 3.93 -7.49
CA ARG A 29 10.30 4.16 -8.72
C ARG A 29 11.63 4.86 -8.44
N ASN A 30 11.66 5.82 -7.53
CA ASN A 30 12.89 6.50 -7.10
C ASN A 30 13.90 5.52 -6.48
N ASN A 31 13.42 4.43 -5.89
CA ASN A 31 14.22 3.35 -5.31
C ASN A 31 14.42 2.15 -6.25
N GLY A 32 14.13 2.32 -7.56
CA GLY A 32 14.43 1.32 -8.59
C GLY A 32 13.35 0.25 -8.81
N ILE A 33 12.23 0.29 -8.08
CA ILE A 33 11.10 -0.62 -8.32
C ILE A 33 10.31 -0.13 -9.53
N LYS A 34 10.37 -0.89 -10.63
CA LYS A 34 9.71 -0.54 -11.91
C LYS A 34 8.38 -1.26 -12.08
N ASP A 35 8.36 -2.55 -11.78
CA ASP A 35 7.20 -3.40 -11.92
C ASP A 35 6.29 -3.23 -10.70
N ILE A 36 5.20 -2.50 -10.89
CA ILE A 36 4.25 -2.19 -9.82
C ILE A 36 2.90 -2.79 -10.18
N ILE A 37 2.42 -3.66 -9.29
CA ILE A 37 1.13 -4.32 -9.37
C ILE A 37 0.23 -3.75 -8.30
N VAL A 38 -0.98 -3.34 -8.67
CA VAL A 38 -1.99 -2.82 -7.75
C VAL A 38 -3.18 -3.77 -7.73
N ILE A 39 -3.44 -4.34 -6.56
CA ILE A 39 -4.64 -5.15 -6.33
C ILE A 39 -5.80 -4.19 -6.06
N VAL A 40 -6.87 -4.30 -6.84
CA VAL A 40 -8.06 -3.45 -6.76
C VAL A 40 -9.31 -4.29 -6.59
N GLY A 41 -10.29 -3.77 -5.86
CA GLY A 41 -11.61 -4.38 -5.66
C GLY A 41 -12.72 -3.38 -6.01
N PRO A 42 -13.51 -2.88 -5.03
CA PRO A 42 -14.49 -1.82 -5.25
C PRO A 42 -13.91 -0.60 -5.96
N ASN A 43 -14.72 0.05 -6.79
CA ASN A 43 -14.38 1.31 -7.43
C ASN A 43 -13.09 1.23 -8.29
N LYS A 44 -12.78 0.04 -8.85
CA LYS A 44 -11.59 -0.18 -9.70
C LYS A 44 -11.50 0.79 -10.87
N ASP A 45 -12.64 1.25 -11.38
CA ASP A 45 -12.80 2.22 -12.47
C ASP A 45 -12.19 3.59 -12.14
N LYS A 46 -11.97 3.90 -10.85
CA LYS A 46 -11.34 5.15 -10.40
C LYS A 46 -9.81 5.13 -10.52
N PHE A 47 -9.21 3.95 -10.73
CA PHE A 47 -7.78 3.84 -10.94
C PHE A 47 -7.45 4.08 -12.41
N GLN A 48 -6.74 5.18 -12.68
CA GLN A 48 -6.33 5.60 -14.03
C GLN A 48 -4.82 5.87 -14.09
N LEU A 49 -4.02 5.07 -13.35
CA LEU A 49 -2.57 5.21 -13.33
C LEU A 49 -1.98 4.56 -14.56
N LYS A 50 -0.93 5.18 -15.12
CA LYS A 50 -0.20 4.67 -16.28
C LYS A 50 0.96 3.80 -15.82
N ASP A 51 1.29 2.81 -16.64
CA ASP A 51 2.44 1.92 -16.43
C ASP A 51 2.34 1.15 -15.10
N ILE A 52 1.14 0.63 -14.81
CA ILE A 52 0.77 -0.17 -13.63
C ILE A 52 0.01 -1.40 -14.12
N GLU A 53 0.34 -2.58 -13.59
CA GLU A 53 -0.51 -3.77 -13.76
C GLU A 53 -1.60 -3.77 -12.68
N TYR A 54 -2.85 -4.00 -13.10
CA TYR A 54 -3.97 -4.11 -12.16
C TYR A 54 -4.42 -5.55 -12.03
N VAL A 55 -4.49 -6.04 -10.80
CA VAL A 55 -5.09 -7.32 -10.46
C VAL A 55 -6.44 -7.05 -9.80
N VAL A 56 -7.52 -7.51 -10.42
CA VAL A 56 -8.87 -7.31 -9.88
C VAL A 56 -9.24 -8.47 -8.98
N ASP A 57 -9.35 -8.19 -7.69
CA ASP A 57 -9.95 -9.08 -6.72
C ASP A 57 -11.49 -9.02 -6.84
N LYS A 58 -12.05 -10.08 -7.43
CA LYS A 58 -13.50 -10.19 -7.65
C LYS A 58 -14.25 -10.65 -6.40
N ASN A 59 -13.55 -11.29 -5.46
CA ASN A 59 -14.13 -11.92 -4.28
C ASN A 59 -13.78 -11.15 -3.00
N PHE A 60 -13.40 -9.88 -3.11
CA PHE A 60 -12.97 -9.02 -2.00
C PHE A 60 -13.97 -8.93 -0.83
N HIS A 61 -15.24 -9.30 -1.04
CA HIS A 61 -16.26 -9.36 0.02
C HIS A 61 -16.17 -10.63 0.89
N GLU A 62 -15.46 -11.66 0.43
CA GLU A 62 -15.37 -12.98 1.06
C GLU A 62 -14.16 -13.11 1.99
N HIS A 63 -13.26 -12.13 1.99
CA HIS A 63 -12.01 -12.19 2.75
C HIS A 63 -11.41 -10.81 3.04
N GLU A 64 -10.45 -10.81 3.96
CA GLU A 64 -9.66 -9.63 4.31
C GLU A 64 -8.44 -9.47 3.39
N GLN A 65 -7.50 -8.61 3.79
CA GLN A 65 -6.39 -8.14 2.94
C GLN A 65 -5.45 -9.27 2.50
N LEU A 66 -5.27 -10.31 3.34
CA LEU A 66 -4.49 -11.48 2.98
C LEU A 66 -5.11 -12.24 1.80
N GLY A 67 -6.44 -12.36 1.75
CA GLY A 67 -7.13 -13.00 0.63
C GLY A 67 -6.92 -12.21 -0.66
N SER A 68 -7.05 -10.87 -0.59
CA SER A 68 -6.80 -10.00 -1.75
C SER A 68 -5.37 -10.11 -2.24
N LEU A 69 -4.39 -10.17 -1.32
CA LEU A 69 -2.98 -10.39 -1.64
C LEU A 69 -2.77 -11.70 -2.41
N MET A 70 -3.44 -12.78 -1.99
CA MET A 70 -3.32 -14.10 -2.63
C MET A 70 -3.88 -14.15 -4.05
N VAL A 71 -4.75 -13.22 -4.46
CA VAL A 71 -5.18 -13.08 -5.86
C VAL A 71 -4.00 -12.76 -6.78
N ALA A 72 -2.95 -12.13 -6.26
CA ALA A 72 -1.72 -11.81 -6.99
C ALA A 72 -0.60 -12.85 -6.84
N ASN A 73 -0.88 -14.05 -6.28
CA ASN A 73 0.15 -15.06 -5.97
C ASN A 73 1.02 -15.48 -7.16
N LYS A 74 0.51 -15.39 -8.39
CA LYS A 74 1.26 -15.68 -9.63
C LYS A 74 2.53 -14.80 -9.77
N HIS A 75 2.58 -13.66 -9.08
CA HIS A 75 3.71 -12.73 -9.10
C HIS A 75 4.76 -13.02 -8.02
N PHE A 76 4.56 -13.99 -7.12
CA PHE A 76 5.46 -14.25 -5.99
C PHE A 76 6.65 -15.15 -6.39
N GLN A 77 7.24 -14.88 -7.55
CA GLN A 77 8.32 -15.71 -8.11
C GLN A 77 9.72 -15.18 -7.76
N ASN A 78 9.82 -13.90 -7.41
CA ASN A 78 11.08 -13.21 -7.11
C ASN A 78 10.89 -12.31 -5.87
N ASP A 79 11.95 -11.59 -5.50
CA ASP A 79 11.91 -10.57 -4.45
C ASP A 79 10.78 -9.56 -4.68
N ILE A 80 9.96 -9.36 -3.65
CA ILE A 80 8.76 -8.53 -3.72
C ILE A 80 8.64 -7.64 -2.50
N VAL A 81 8.27 -6.39 -2.73
CA VAL A 81 7.83 -5.47 -1.68
C VAL A 81 6.30 -5.44 -1.68
N ILE A 82 5.71 -5.72 -0.53
CA ILE A 82 4.26 -5.70 -0.33
C ILE A 82 3.92 -4.52 0.57
N SER A 83 2.97 -3.69 0.15
CA SER A 83 2.51 -2.52 0.91
C SER A 83 1.01 -2.34 0.79
N PHE A 84 0.38 -1.82 1.84
CA PHE A 84 -1.01 -1.39 1.77
C PHE A 84 -1.11 -0.09 0.96
N GLY A 85 -2.15 0.01 0.12
CA GLY A 85 -2.33 1.16 -0.76
C GLY A 85 -2.64 2.48 -0.05
N ASP A 86 -2.96 2.45 1.25
CA ASP A 86 -3.21 3.64 2.09
C ASP A 86 -2.02 4.06 2.95
N VAL A 87 -0.83 3.48 2.72
CA VAL A 87 0.41 3.82 3.44
C VAL A 87 1.26 4.80 2.63
N ILE A 88 1.75 5.85 3.29
CA ILE A 88 2.79 6.73 2.79
C ILE A 88 4.12 6.27 3.37
N VAL A 89 5.14 6.15 2.51
CA VAL A 89 6.50 5.79 2.88
C VAL A 89 7.47 6.76 2.23
N ASP A 90 8.50 7.16 2.98
CA ASP A 90 9.56 8.03 2.48
C ASP A 90 10.71 7.22 1.85
N ASP A 91 11.52 7.90 1.04
CA ASP A 91 12.64 7.29 0.31
C ASP A 91 13.69 6.66 1.24
N ASN A 92 13.93 7.21 2.43
CA ASN A 92 14.95 6.64 3.34
C ASN A 92 14.49 5.30 3.93
N ILE A 93 13.19 5.16 4.23
CA ILE A 93 12.64 3.87 4.66
C ILE A 93 12.66 2.89 3.49
N MET A 94 12.24 3.31 2.30
CA MET A 94 12.21 2.43 1.14
C MET A 94 13.61 1.94 0.75
N LYS A 95 14.62 2.80 0.83
CA LYS A 95 16.01 2.43 0.60
C LYS A 95 16.47 1.33 1.56
N GLN A 96 16.15 1.43 2.85
CA GLN A 96 16.46 0.37 3.83
C GLN A 96 15.76 -0.95 3.51
N VAL A 97 14.51 -0.90 3.00
CA VAL A 97 13.78 -2.10 2.58
C VAL A 97 14.47 -2.76 1.38
N ILE A 98 14.88 -1.97 0.38
CA ILE A 98 15.53 -2.48 -0.84
C ILE A 98 16.95 -2.99 -0.59
N GLU A 99 17.69 -2.38 0.33
CA GLU A 99 19.05 -2.80 0.69
C GLU A 99 19.09 -3.96 1.69
N SER A 100 17.92 -4.40 2.19
CA SER A 100 17.82 -5.53 3.11
C SER A 100 18.31 -6.83 2.47
N THR A 101 19.17 -7.56 3.16
CA THR A 101 19.66 -8.88 2.74
C THR A 101 18.96 -10.03 3.47
N TYR A 102 17.88 -9.75 4.22
CA TYR A 102 17.08 -10.77 4.90
C TYR A 102 16.08 -11.39 3.94
N ASP A 103 15.86 -12.72 4.06
CA ASP A 103 14.88 -13.44 3.25
C ASP A 103 13.44 -12.91 3.43
N ILE A 104 13.11 -12.48 4.65
CA ILE A 104 11.82 -11.88 5.01
C ILE A 104 12.10 -10.71 5.97
N GLY A 105 11.69 -9.50 5.57
CA GLY A 105 11.83 -8.28 6.37
C GLY A 105 10.49 -7.56 6.56
N ILE A 106 10.34 -6.89 7.70
CA ILE A 106 9.18 -6.02 7.99
C ILE A 106 9.70 -4.66 8.40
N ALA A 107 9.26 -3.61 7.69
CA ALA A 107 9.53 -2.23 8.09
C ALA A 107 8.57 -1.81 9.22
N ILE A 108 9.13 -1.32 10.33
CA ILE A 108 8.38 -0.94 11.54
C ILE A 108 8.79 0.46 11.97
N ASP A 109 7.81 1.32 12.28
CA ASP A 109 8.05 2.57 12.98
C ASP A 109 8.18 2.30 14.48
N LEU A 110 9.41 2.34 15.00
CA LEU A 110 9.67 2.12 16.43
C LEU A 110 9.12 3.24 17.33
N LYS A 111 8.77 4.40 16.77
CA LYS A 111 8.19 5.54 17.50
C LYS A 111 6.66 5.57 17.41
N TRP A 112 6.03 4.48 16.95
CA TRP A 112 4.57 4.37 16.80
C TRP A 112 3.83 4.78 18.06
N GLU A 113 4.35 4.45 19.24
CA GLU A 113 3.67 4.69 20.52
C GLU A 113 3.36 6.17 20.76
N LYS A 114 4.31 7.05 20.40
CA LYS A 114 4.14 8.50 20.51
C LYS A 114 3.04 9.01 19.57
N ASN A 115 2.94 8.40 18.37
CA ASN A 115 1.91 8.73 17.39
C ASN A 115 0.51 8.23 17.79
N TYR A 116 0.42 7.37 18.81
CA TYR A 116 -0.84 6.85 19.37
C TYR A 116 -1.32 7.62 20.60
N GLU A 117 -0.52 8.55 21.13
CA GLU A 117 -0.96 9.44 22.21
C GLU A 117 -2.21 10.22 21.79
N ASN A 118 -3.23 10.25 22.66
CA ASN A 118 -4.51 10.93 22.45
C ASN A 118 -5.39 10.38 21.31
N ARG A 119 -5.07 9.19 20.78
CA ARG A 119 -5.92 8.54 19.76
C ARG A 119 -7.16 7.93 20.42
N THR A 120 -8.34 8.31 19.94
CA THR A 120 -9.64 7.78 20.44
C THR A 120 -10.09 6.51 19.70
N GLN A 121 -9.50 6.21 18.54
CA GLN A 121 -9.77 5.02 17.72
C GLN A 121 -8.53 4.12 17.70
N HIS A 122 -8.73 2.81 17.89
CA HIS A 122 -7.66 1.83 18.04
C HIS A 122 -6.64 2.26 19.13
N PRO A 123 -7.07 2.32 20.41
CA PRO A 123 -6.19 2.68 21.51
C PRO A 123 -5.03 1.67 21.62
N LYS A 124 -3.99 2.06 22.37
CA LYS A 124 -2.86 1.16 22.65
C LYS A 124 -3.40 -0.19 23.20
N PRO A 125 -2.82 -1.33 22.78
CA PRO A 125 -3.18 -2.64 23.32
C PRO A 125 -3.05 -2.71 24.84
#